data_AF-A0A192H118-F1
#
_entry.id   AF-A0A192H118-F1
#
_cell.length_a   1.000
_cell.length_b   1.000
_cell.length_c   1.000
_cell.angle_alpha   90.00
_cell.angle_beta   90.00
_cell.angle_gamma   90.00
#
_symmetry.space_group_name_H-M   'P 1'
#
loop_
_entity.id
_entity.type
_entity.pdbx_description
1 polymer ?
#
loop_
_entity_poly.entity_id
_entity_poly.type
_entity_poly.pdbx_seq_one_letter_code
_entity_poly.pdbx_strand_id
1 'polypeptide(L)'
;MLFLLDLTELFGNMLISNFYLSILAYFIGAYLKKFTQQIKLPSIKQLLGVSFLIYLLDLLSITILSFAGISFGHAAHFVTDNLAILLGISVFCIFLQLNIPPIKIINLTASTVFASYLITEQPLVRSMLWSKIVNAARFQNSFLLPIYGIVIVALIFVVCSLIDLCRQQIFGFIFTLFHRTPK
;
A
#
# COMPACT_ATOMS: atom_id res chain seq x y z
N MET A 1 -11.49 -19.39 -2.53
CA MET A 1 -11.11 -18.56 -3.68
C MET A 1 -9.73 -17.94 -3.49
N LEU A 2 -9.45 -17.25 -2.38
CA LEU A 2 -8.10 -16.76 -2.03
C LEU A 2 -7.04 -17.88 -2.03
N PHE A 3 -7.32 -19.01 -1.39
CA PHE A 3 -6.44 -20.20 -1.40
C PHE A 3 -6.17 -20.82 -2.78
N LEU A 4 -7.04 -20.57 -3.77
CA LEU A 4 -6.84 -21.06 -5.15
C LEU A 4 -5.96 -20.12 -5.98
N LEU A 5 -5.81 -18.87 -5.55
CA LEU A 5 -4.94 -17.88 -6.20
C LEU A 5 -3.49 -18.09 -5.76
N ASP A 6 -3.25 -18.38 -4.48
CA ASP A 6 -1.92 -18.80 -4.00
C ASP A 6 -1.43 -20.09 -4.67
N LEU A 7 -2.35 -20.99 -5.03
CA LEU A 7 -2.00 -22.19 -5.81
C LEU A 7 -1.45 -21.84 -7.19
N THR A 8 -1.88 -20.75 -7.81
CA THR A 8 -1.34 -20.29 -9.11
C THR A 8 0.05 -19.68 -8.99
N GLU A 9 0.39 -19.11 -7.83
CA GLU A 9 1.75 -18.63 -7.53
C GLU A 9 2.74 -19.78 -7.38
N LEU A 10 2.27 -20.91 -6.84
CA LEU A 10 3.04 -22.16 -6.78
C LEU A 10 3.45 -22.66 -8.18
N PHE A 11 2.70 -22.29 -9.24
CA PHE A 11 2.95 -22.68 -10.63
C PHE A 11 3.73 -21.64 -11.47
N GLY A 12 4.30 -20.59 -10.86
CA GLY A 12 5.52 -19.98 -11.40
C GLY A 12 5.42 -18.63 -12.12
N ASN A 13 4.43 -17.77 -11.84
CA ASN A 13 4.45 -16.38 -12.36
C ASN A 13 4.09 -15.34 -11.28
N MET A 14 5.06 -15.04 -10.43
CA MET A 14 4.98 -14.09 -9.29
C MET A 14 4.50 -12.67 -9.69
N LEU A 15 4.78 -12.19 -10.90
CA LEU A 15 4.32 -10.87 -11.38
C LEU A 15 2.83 -10.84 -11.73
N ILE A 16 2.31 -11.92 -12.31
CA ILE A 16 0.90 -12.01 -12.74
C ILE A 16 -0.02 -12.05 -11.51
N SER A 17 0.43 -12.70 -10.43
CA SER A 17 -0.34 -12.80 -9.20
C SER A 17 -0.47 -11.48 -8.45
N ASN A 18 0.64 -10.76 -8.24
CA ASN A 18 0.62 -9.46 -7.55
C ASN A 18 -0.29 -8.41 -8.23
N PHE A 19 -0.35 -8.43 -9.56
CA PHE A 19 -1.25 -7.57 -10.33
C PHE A 19 -2.72 -7.98 -10.14
N TYR A 20 -3.01 -9.28 -10.14
CA TYR A 20 -4.36 -9.80 -9.88
C TYR A 20 -4.84 -9.44 -8.46
N LEU A 21 -3.98 -9.60 -7.44
CA LEU A 21 -4.30 -9.24 -6.06
C LEU A 21 -4.61 -7.74 -5.92
N SER A 22 -3.87 -6.88 -6.62
CA SER A 22 -4.11 -5.43 -6.64
C SER A 22 -5.47 -5.07 -7.24
N ILE A 23 -5.83 -5.71 -8.36
CA ILE A 23 -7.14 -5.53 -9.00
C ILE A 23 -8.26 -6.03 -8.09
N LEU A 24 -8.08 -7.20 -7.47
CA LEU A 24 -9.05 -7.80 -6.57
C LEU A 24 -9.28 -6.90 -5.33
N ALA A 25 -8.20 -6.37 -4.74
CA ALA A 25 -8.29 -5.42 -3.63
C ALA A 25 -9.08 -4.15 -4.02
N TYR A 26 -8.87 -3.63 -5.24
CA TYR A 26 -9.62 -2.49 -5.74
C TYR A 26 -11.12 -2.79 -5.89
N PHE A 27 -11.47 -3.96 -6.43
CA PHE A 27 -12.88 -4.38 -6.55
C PHE A 27 -13.54 -4.60 -5.18
N ILE A 28 -12.84 -5.22 -4.22
CA ILE A 28 -13.35 -5.39 -2.85
C ILE A 28 -13.60 -4.02 -2.20
N GLY A 29 -12.64 -3.10 -2.29
CA GLY A 29 -12.78 -1.75 -1.74
C GLY A 29 -13.96 -0.99 -2.38
N ALA A 30 -14.11 -1.09 -3.71
CA ALA A 30 -15.21 -0.48 -4.44
C ALA A 30 -16.58 -1.08 -4.04
N TYR A 31 -16.65 -2.41 -3.87
CA TYR A 31 -17.84 -3.10 -3.41
C TYR A 31 -18.22 -2.66 -1.99
N LEU A 32 -17.27 -2.69 -1.05
CA LEU A 32 -17.50 -2.29 0.34
C LEU A 32 -17.98 -0.83 0.43
N LYS A 33 -17.36 0.08 -0.32
CA LYS A 33 -17.78 1.49 -0.38
C LYS A 33 -19.19 1.66 -0.95
N LYS A 34 -19.53 0.93 -2.02
CA LYS A 34 -20.85 1.01 -2.66
C LYS A 34 -21.97 0.49 -1.75
N PHE A 35 -21.71 -0.57 -1.00
CA PHE A 35 -22.70 -1.23 -0.15
C PHE A 35 -22.56 -0.89 1.35
N THR A 36 -21.77 0.13 1.71
CA THR A 36 -21.50 0.51 3.11
C THR A 36 -22.79 0.76 3.91
N GLN A 37 -23.81 1.35 3.29
CA GLN A 37 -25.08 1.65 3.97
C GLN A 37 -25.99 0.41 4.16
N GLN A 38 -25.77 -0.65 3.37
CA GLN A 38 -26.57 -1.88 3.43
C GLN A 38 -25.91 -2.93 4.33
N ILE A 39 -24.60 -2.84 4.54
CA ILE A 39 -23.82 -3.75 5.38
C ILE A 39 -23.76 -3.19 6.81
N LYS A 40 -24.19 -3.99 7.79
CA LYS A 40 -23.96 -3.67 9.20
C LYS A 40 -22.48 -3.90 9.52
N LEU A 41 -21.69 -2.82 9.47
CA LEU A 41 -20.28 -2.90 9.85
C LEU A 41 -20.15 -3.01 11.38
N PRO A 42 -19.19 -3.81 11.89
CA PRO A 42 -18.89 -3.89 13.31
C PRO A 42 -18.30 -2.56 13.82
N SER A 43 -18.32 -2.34 15.14
CA SER A 43 -17.82 -1.07 15.71
C SER A 43 -16.32 -0.84 15.42
N ILE A 44 -15.89 0.42 15.34
CA ILE A 44 -14.47 0.78 15.15
C ILE A 44 -13.55 0.06 16.15
N LYS A 45 -13.96 -0.08 17.42
CA LYS A 45 -13.18 -0.78 18.44
C LYS A 45 -13.00 -2.27 18.12
N GLN A 46 -14.06 -2.93 17.63
CA GLN A 46 -13.98 -4.32 17.19
C GLN A 46 -13.10 -4.47 15.95
N LEU A 47 -13.21 -3.55 14.98
CA LEU A 47 -12.35 -3.55 13.80
C LEU A 47 -10.89 -3.38 14.17
N LEU A 48 -10.55 -2.43 15.04
CA LEU A 48 -9.19 -2.26 15.57
C LEU A 48 -8.69 -3.52 16.29
N GLY A 49 -9.53 -4.15 17.10
CA GLY A 49 -9.21 -5.41 17.77
C GLY A 49 -8.94 -6.54 16.78
N VAL A 50 -9.75 -6.67 15.73
CA VAL A 50 -9.56 -7.66 14.66
C VAL A 50 -8.28 -7.37 13.87
N SER A 51 -8.01 -6.11 13.49
CA SER A 51 -6.77 -5.75 12.81
C SER A 51 -5.53 -6.08 13.64
N PHE A 52 -5.58 -5.77 14.95
CA PHE A 52 -4.49 -6.10 15.87
C PHE A 52 -4.30 -7.61 16.04
N LEU A 53 -5.40 -8.38 16.12
CA LEU A 53 -5.35 -9.84 16.20
C LEU A 53 -4.75 -10.45 14.93
N ILE A 54 -5.16 -9.99 13.74
CA ILE A 54 -4.60 -10.44 12.46
C ILE A 54 -3.09 -10.16 12.42
N TYR A 55 -2.67 -8.98 12.85
CA TYR A 55 -1.24 -8.62 12.93
C TYR A 55 -0.45 -9.50 13.92
N LEU A 56 -1.02 -9.85 15.07
CA LEU A 56 -0.38 -10.78 16.00
C LEU A 56 -0.28 -12.20 15.44
N LEU A 57 -1.33 -12.69 14.79
CA LEU A 57 -1.31 -13.98 14.10
C LEU A 57 -0.24 -14.02 13.01
N ASP A 58 -0.06 -12.89 12.32
CA ASP A 58 0.97 -12.72 11.30
C ASP A 58 2.39 -12.88 11.88
N LEU A 59 2.70 -12.16 12.96
CA LEU A 59 3.98 -12.29 13.67
C LEU A 59 4.21 -13.70 14.20
N LEU A 60 3.19 -14.31 14.79
CA LEU A 60 3.28 -15.69 15.29
C LEU A 60 3.57 -16.68 14.16
N SER A 61 2.90 -16.54 13.02
CA SER A 61 3.13 -17.35 11.82
C SER A 61 4.62 -17.32 11.44
N ILE A 62 5.21 -16.12 11.28
CA ILE A 62 6.62 -15.97 10.93
C ILE A 62 7.53 -16.67 11.95
N THR A 63 7.28 -16.49 13.25
CA THR A 63 8.12 -17.10 14.29
C THR A 63 8.05 -18.63 14.29
N ILE A 64 6.87 -19.21 14.07
CA ILE A 64 6.66 -20.67 14.02
C ILE A 64 7.34 -21.25 12.77
N LEU A 65 7.16 -20.63 11.61
CA LEU A 65 7.80 -21.05 10.35
C LEU A 65 9.33 -20.91 10.42
N SER A 66 9.83 -19.86 11.06
CA SER A 66 11.27 -19.69 11.31
C SER A 66 11.81 -20.76 12.25
N PHE A 67 11.06 -21.17 13.28
CA PHE A 67 11.47 -22.25 14.18
C PHE A 67 11.44 -23.63 13.48
N ALA A 68 10.52 -23.82 12.52
CA ALA A 68 10.44 -25.02 11.69
C ALA A 68 11.56 -25.13 10.63
N GLY A 69 12.49 -24.17 10.57
CA GLY A 69 13.64 -24.18 9.66
C GLY A 69 13.30 -23.75 8.23
N ILE A 70 12.11 -23.19 7.99
CA ILE A 70 11.71 -22.67 6.68
C ILE A 70 12.40 -21.32 6.47
N SER A 71 13.02 -21.14 5.29
CA SER A 71 13.70 -19.88 4.95
C SER A 71 12.73 -18.69 5.04
N PHE A 72 13.21 -17.55 5.53
CA PHE A 72 12.43 -16.32 5.69
C PHE A 72 11.65 -15.91 4.43
N GLY A 73 12.20 -16.13 3.24
CA GLY A 73 11.53 -15.78 1.98
C GLY A 73 10.24 -16.57 1.72
N HIS A 74 10.23 -17.85 2.07
CA HIS A 74 9.04 -18.70 1.90
C HIS A 74 8.05 -18.52 3.07
N ALA A 75 8.57 -18.28 4.29
CA ALA A 75 7.75 -17.97 5.45
C ALA A 75 7.02 -16.62 5.31
N ALA A 76 7.68 -15.62 4.73
CA ALA A 76 7.10 -14.31 4.47
C ALA A 76 6.02 -14.33 3.38
N HIS A 77 6.03 -15.30 2.47
CA HIS A 77 5.04 -15.40 1.41
C HIS A 77 3.63 -15.71 1.95
N PHE A 78 3.52 -16.56 2.97
CA PHE A 78 2.23 -16.90 3.59
C PHE A 78 1.58 -15.70 4.31
N VAL A 79 2.41 -14.73 4.65
CA VAL A 79 2.10 -13.50 5.38
C VAL A 79 1.69 -12.38 4.44
N THR A 80 2.36 -12.27 3.28
CA THR A 80 2.16 -11.15 2.35
C THR A 80 0.85 -11.17 1.60
N ASP A 81 0.21 -12.33 1.43
CA ASP A 81 -0.90 -12.45 0.48
C ASP A 81 -2.26 -12.55 1.18
N ASN A 82 -2.52 -13.61 1.95
CA ASN A 82 -3.85 -13.83 2.53
C ASN A 82 -4.16 -12.95 3.74
N LEU A 83 -3.28 -12.94 4.74
CA LEU A 83 -3.50 -12.20 5.99
C LEU A 83 -3.44 -10.69 5.74
N ALA A 84 -2.57 -10.25 4.84
CA ALA A 84 -2.46 -8.85 4.42
C ALA A 84 -3.77 -8.33 3.79
N ILE A 85 -4.44 -9.11 2.94
CA ILE A 85 -5.73 -8.69 2.35
C ILE A 85 -6.79 -8.56 3.44
N LEU A 86 -6.87 -9.51 4.37
CA LEU A 86 -7.85 -9.47 5.45
C LEU A 86 -7.59 -8.27 6.39
N LEU A 87 -6.32 -8.01 6.70
CA LEU A 87 -5.90 -6.83 7.44
C LEU A 87 -6.28 -5.55 6.69
N GLY A 88 -6.00 -5.47 5.39
CA GLY A 88 -6.36 -4.35 4.52
C GLY A 88 -7.87 -4.07 4.51
N ILE A 89 -8.70 -5.10 4.39
CA ILE A 89 -10.16 -4.99 4.45
C ILE A 89 -10.60 -4.45 5.82
N SER A 90 -10.05 -4.98 6.92
CA SER A 90 -10.40 -4.54 8.26
C SER A 90 -10.07 -3.06 8.49
N VAL A 91 -8.89 -2.61 8.05
CA VAL A 91 -8.45 -1.22 8.13
C VAL A 91 -9.28 -0.32 7.22
N PHE A 92 -9.59 -0.77 6.00
CA PHE A 92 -10.44 -0.03 5.08
C PHE A 92 -11.85 0.20 5.65
N CYS A 93 -12.43 -0.80 6.32
CA CYS A 93 -13.72 -0.66 7.00
C CYS A 93 -13.68 0.37 8.14
N ILE A 94 -12.54 0.55 8.83
CA ILE A 94 -12.37 1.62 9.80
C ILE A 94 -12.51 2.98 9.11
N PHE A 95 -11.79 3.17 7.99
CA PHE A 95 -11.87 4.42 7.22
C PHE A 95 -13.27 4.71 6.65
N LEU A 96 -14.06 3.68 6.30
CA LEU A 96 -15.45 3.87 5.88
C LEU A 96 -16.37 4.41 6.99
N GLN A 97 -16.04 4.16 8.26
CA GLN A 97 -16.82 4.65 9.41
C GLN A 97 -16.35 6.00 9.94
N LEU A 98 -15.15 6.45 9.54
CA LEU A 98 -14.60 7.72 9.97
C LEU A 98 -15.27 8.89 9.22
N ASN A 99 -16.07 9.67 9.94
CA ASN A 99 -16.64 10.91 9.44
C ASN A 99 -15.60 12.04 9.55
N ILE A 100 -14.65 12.09 8.62
CA ILE A 100 -13.64 13.15 8.55
C ILE A 100 -14.15 14.24 7.60
N PRO A 101 -14.27 15.51 8.05
CA PRO A 101 -14.64 16.61 7.16
C PRO A 101 -13.56 16.84 6.08
N PRO A 102 -13.91 17.39 4.92
CA PRO A 102 -12.94 17.61 3.84
C PRO A 102 -11.88 18.63 4.27
N ILE A 103 -10.66 18.16 4.53
CA ILE A 103 -9.51 19.00 4.87
C ILE A 103 -8.67 19.20 3.60
N LYS A 104 -8.41 20.45 3.23
CA LYS A 104 -7.69 20.82 1.98
C LYS A 104 -6.34 20.12 1.84
N ILE A 105 -5.55 20.10 2.92
CA ILE A 105 -4.21 19.48 2.92
C ILE A 105 -4.31 17.97 2.68
N ILE A 106 -5.25 17.28 3.34
CA ILE A 106 -5.45 15.85 3.16
C ILE A 106 -5.86 15.56 1.71
N ASN A 107 -6.82 16.30 1.16
CA ASN A 107 -7.27 16.12 -0.22
C ASN A 107 -6.15 16.40 -1.23
N LEU A 108 -5.33 17.42 -0.98
CA LEU A 108 -4.15 17.71 -1.79
C LEU A 108 -3.16 16.54 -1.75
N THR A 109 -2.81 16.05 -0.56
CA THR A 109 -1.90 14.90 -0.43
C THR A 109 -2.47 13.66 -1.11
N ALA A 110 -3.76 13.35 -0.90
CA ALA A 110 -4.45 12.22 -1.49
C ALA A 110 -4.40 12.24 -3.03
N SER A 111 -4.47 13.43 -3.65
CA SER A 111 -4.33 13.59 -5.10
C SER A 111 -2.96 13.10 -5.64
N THR A 112 -1.91 13.15 -4.81
CA THR A 112 -0.53 12.80 -5.20
C THR A 112 -0.12 11.38 -4.82
N VAL A 113 -0.89 10.68 -3.97
CA VAL A 113 -0.52 9.36 -3.43
C VAL A 113 -0.33 8.33 -4.54
N PHE A 114 -1.27 8.29 -5.50
CA PHE A 114 -1.20 7.34 -6.60
C PHE A 114 0.00 7.58 -7.51
N ALA A 115 0.28 8.84 -7.86
CA ALA A 115 1.45 9.20 -8.65
C ALA A 115 2.76 8.87 -7.92
N SER A 116 2.81 9.14 -6.60
CA SER A 116 3.97 8.82 -5.78
C SER A 116 4.25 7.33 -5.74
N TYR A 117 3.22 6.50 -5.59
CA TYR A 117 3.32 5.04 -5.68
C TYR A 117 3.90 4.58 -7.04
N LEU A 118 3.40 5.13 -8.15
CA LEU A 118 3.89 4.79 -9.48
C LEU A 118 5.37 5.15 -9.67
N ILE A 119 5.79 6.31 -9.16
CA ILE A 119 7.20 6.74 -9.21
C ILE A 119 8.07 5.75 -8.44
N THR A 120 7.67 5.38 -7.22
CA THR A 120 8.48 4.51 -6.35
C THR A 120 8.54 3.06 -6.82
N GLU A 121 7.47 2.56 -7.44
CA GLU A 121 7.42 1.17 -7.94
C GLU A 121 8.01 0.99 -9.34
N GLN A 122 8.34 2.08 -10.05
CA GLN A 122 9.01 1.96 -11.33
C GLN A 122 10.37 1.26 -11.16
N PRO A 123 10.66 0.13 -11.86
CA PRO A 123 11.82 -0.71 -11.56
C PRO A 123 13.17 0.03 -11.57
N LEU A 124 13.34 0.98 -12.49
CA LEU A 124 14.54 1.82 -12.58
C LEU A 124 14.67 2.74 -11.36
N VAL A 125 13.58 3.41 -10.97
CA VAL A 125 13.57 4.32 -9.82
C VAL A 125 13.76 3.53 -8.54
N ARG A 126 13.04 2.41 -8.38
CA ARG A 126 13.12 1.54 -7.21
C ARG A 126 14.55 1.05 -6.98
N SER A 127 15.19 0.50 -8.01
CA SER A 127 16.57 0.02 -7.92
C SER A 127 17.52 1.16 -7.57
N MET A 128 17.44 2.32 -8.23
CA MET A 128 18.29 3.47 -7.94
C MET A 128 18.09 4.03 -6.52
N LEU A 129 16.83 4.17 -6.10
CA LEU A 129 16.43 4.76 -4.84
C LEU A 129 16.91 3.93 -3.66
N TRP A 130 16.67 2.61 -3.68
CA TRP A 130 17.06 1.76 -2.56
C TRP A 130 18.54 1.37 -2.56
N SER A 131 19.18 1.19 -3.73
CA SER A 131 20.58 0.78 -3.80
C SER A 131 21.58 1.94 -3.75
N LYS A 132 21.30 3.06 -4.44
CA LYS A 132 22.26 4.16 -4.57
C LYS A 132 21.97 5.33 -3.63
N ILE A 133 20.70 5.72 -3.48
CA ILE A 133 20.32 6.91 -2.70
C ILE A 133 20.21 6.55 -1.21
N VAL A 134 19.31 5.64 -0.87
CA VAL A 134 19.04 5.26 0.53
C VAL A 134 20.11 4.31 1.07
N ASN A 135 20.66 3.46 0.20
CA ASN A 135 21.57 2.38 0.57
C ASN A 135 21.07 1.60 1.80
N ALA A 136 19.87 1.05 1.67
CA ALA A 136 19.14 0.43 2.78
C ALA A 136 19.93 -0.73 3.43
N ALA A 137 20.81 -1.39 2.68
CA ALA A 137 21.66 -2.48 3.15
C ALA A 137 22.56 -2.07 4.34
N ARG A 138 22.99 -0.81 4.40
CA ARG A 138 23.91 -0.33 5.46
C ARG A 138 23.27 -0.37 6.87
N PHE A 139 21.95 -0.22 6.95
CA PHE A 139 21.22 -0.09 8.21
C PHE A 139 20.48 -1.36 8.63
N GLN A 140 20.55 -2.44 7.84
CA GLN A 140 19.81 -3.69 8.07
C GLN A 140 20.06 -4.32 9.45
N ASN A 141 21.27 -4.18 10.00
CA ASN A 141 21.64 -4.74 11.31
C ASN A 141 21.54 -3.73 12.46
N SER A 142 21.06 -2.51 12.20
CA SER A 142 20.98 -1.46 13.21
C SER A 142 19.64 -1.47 13.93
N PHE A 143 19.65 -1.33 15.25
CA PHE A 143 18.44 -1.13 16.06
C PHE A 143 17.64 0.13 15.65
N LEU A 144 18.29 1.10 15.02
CA LEU A 144 17.67 2.34 14.53
C LEU A 144 16.93 2.19 13.19
N LEU A 145 16.93 0.99 12.60
CA LEU A 145 16.29 0.71 11.31
C LEU A 145 14.82 1.16 11.24
N PRO A 146 13.95 0.95 12.26
CA PRO A 146 12.55 1.35 12.16
C PRO A 146 12.39 2.88 12.07
N ILE A 147 13.14 3.64 12.87
CA ILE A 147 13.10 5.10 12.88
C ILE A 147 13.65 5.63 11.55
N TYR A 148 14.79 5.10 11.11
CA TYR A 148 15.40 5.45 9.83
C TYR A 148 14.44 5.19 8.65
N GLY A 149 13.76 4.04 8.66
CA GLY A 149 12.77 3.67 7.66
C GLY A 149 11.60 4.64 7.58
N ILE A 150 11.00 4.99 8.71
CA ILE A 150 9.89 5.96 8.77
C ILE A 150 10.32 7.31 8.21
N VAL A 151 11.49 7.81 8.62
CA VAL A 151 12.01 9.11 8.18
C VAL A 151 12.25 9.10 6.66
N ILE A 152 12.87 8.05 6.13
CA ILE A 152 13.17 7.96 4.70
C ILE A 152 11.93 7.83 3.86
N VAL A 153 10.98 6.97 4.25
CA VAL A 153 9.73 6.81 3.51
C VAL A 153 8.96 8.13 3.50
N ALA A 154 8.93 8.86 4.62
CA ALA A 154 8.33 10.20 4.68
C ALA A 154 9.03 11.19 3.73
N LEU A 155 10.37 11.20 3.70
CA LEU A 155 11.14 12.06 2.80
C LEU A 155 10.89 11.72 1.33
N ILE A 156 10.93 10.43 0.96
CA ILE A 156 10.64 9.97 -0.40
C ILE A 156 9.23 10.40 -0.80
N PHE A 157 8.25 10.19 0.06
CA PHE A 157 6.86 10.58 -0.20
C PHE A 157 6.75 12.09 -0.45
N VAL A 158 7.38 12.93 0.38
CA VAL A 158 7.38 14.39 0.17
C VAL A 158 7.98 14.76 -1.18
N VAL A 159 9.12 14.16 -1.56
CA VAL A 159 9.77 14.42 -2.85
C VAL A 159 8.87 14.00 -4.01
N CYS A 160 8.29 12.80 -3.96
CA CYS A 160 7.38 12.30 -4.99
C CYS A 160 6.10 13.13 -5.10
N SER A 161 5.52 13.55 -3.98
CA SER A 161 4.36 14.44 -3.95
C SER A 161 4.67 15.80 -4.57
N LEU A 162 5.85 16.38 -4.30
CA LEU A 162 6.26 17.65 -4.91
C LEU A 162 6.41 17.52 -6.43
N ILE A 163 7.02 16.43 -6.92
CA ILE A 163 7.14 16.14 -8.35
C ILE A 163 5.76 16.06 -9.00
N ASP A 164 4.81 15.36 -8.39
CA ASP A 164 3.46 15.25 -8.94
C ASP A 164 2.71 16.59 -8.90
N LEU A 165 2.87 17.40 -7.85
CA LEU A 165 2.27 18.74 -7.80
C LEU A 165 2.81 19.64 -8.93
N CYS A 166 4.12 19.62 -9.20
CA CYS A 166 4.70 20.32 -10.33
C CYS A 166 4.10 19.83 -11.66
N ARG A 167 3.96 18.51 -11.83
CA ARG A 167 3.31 17.91 -13.01
C ARG A 167 1.88 18.43 -13.16
N GLN A 168 1.06 18.39 -12.12
CA GLN A 168 -0.32 18.85 -12.14
C GLN A 168 -0.43 20.33 -12.57
N GLN A 169 0.47 21.19 -12.07
CA GLN A 169 0.53 22.61 -12.46
C GLN A 169 0.89 22.81 -13.93
N ILE A 170 1.89 22.08 -14.44
CA ILE A 170 2.32 22.17 -15.85
C ILE A 170 1.18 21.74 -16.78
N PHE A 171 0.54 20.60 -16.50
CA PHE A 171 -0.58 20.11 -17.32
C PHE A 171 -1.79 21.05 -17.25
N GLY A 172 -2.08 21.63 -16.08
CA GLY A 172 -3.11 22.64 -15.93
C GLY A 172 -2.83 23.87 -16.80
N PHE A 173 -1.59 24.38 -16.77
CA PHE A 173 -1.18 25.52 -17.59
C PHE A 173 -1.30 25.23 -19.09
N ILE A 174 -0.80 24.08 -19.56
CA ILE A 174 -0.90 23.67 -20.97
C ILE A 174 -2.37 23.57 -21.41
N PHE A 175 -3.23 22.98 -20.58
CA PHE A 175 -4.66 22.85 -20.89
C PHE A 175 -5.34 24.22 -21.02
N THR A 176 -5.01 25.17 -20.13
CA THR A 176 -5.54 26.54 -20.22
C THR A 176 -5.07 27.28 -21.47
N LEU A 177 -3.83 27.05 -21.93
CA LEU A 177 -3.31 27.61 -23.17
C LEU A 177 -4.04 27.05 -24.39
N PHE A 178 -4.28 25.74 -24.44
CA PHE A 178 -4.95 25.10 -25.57
C PHE A 178 -6.43 25.50 -25.68
N HIS A 179 -7.10 25.77 -24.56
CA HIS A 179 -8.51 26.20 -24.59
C HIS A 179 -8.67 27.72 -24.87
N ARG A 180 -7.59 28.51 -24.78
CA ARG A 180 -7.56 29.95 -25.06
C ARG A 180 -7.33 30.30 -26.53
N THR A 181 -7.17 29.34 -27.44
CA THR A 181 -7.16 29.64 -28.88
C THR A 181 -8.60 29.91 -29.34
N PRO A 182 -8.99 31.16 -29.64
CA PRO A 182 -10.28 31.43 -30.26
C PRO A 182 -10.31 30.76 -31.65
N LYS A 183 -11.45 30.15 -31.98
CA LYS A 183 -11.82 29.92 -33.38
C LYS A 183 -12.05 31.25 -34.07
#